data_AF-A0A0L0BUJ9-F1
#
_entry.id   AF-A0A0L0BUJ9-F1
#
_cell.length_a   1.000
_cell.length_b   1.000
_cell.length_c   1.000
_cell.angle_alpha   90.00
_cell.angle_beta   90.00
_cell.angle_gamma   90.00
#
_symmetry.space_group_name_H-M   'P 1'
#
loop_
_entity.id
_entity.type
_entity.pdbx_description
1 polymer ?
#
loop_
_entity_poly.entity_id
_entity_poly.type
_entity_poly.pdbx_seq_one_letter_code
_entity_poly.pdbx_strand_id
1 'polypeptide(L)'
;VLSSTAAIVVFGEIIPQSICVRYGLPLGAYFAPFVKALMYLMYPIAVPIAKILDYMLGEDHGTFYKKAGLKSLVSLHHHIGIDRLNEDEVTIISAVLDLKDKPVQQIMTPMKDVFILSSDTILDEQMVEKILFVL
;
A
#
# COMPACT_ATOMS: atom_id res chain seq x y z
N VAL A 1 20.39 40.45 21.45
CA VAL A 1 19.21 39.54 21.42
C VAL A 1 19.05 38.87 20.05
N LEU A 2 18.89 39.61 18.95
CA LEU A 2 18.68 39.06 17.60
C LEU A 2 19.81 38.12 17.12
N SER A 3 21.08 38.49 17.37
CA SER A 3 22.24 37.64 17.03
C SER A 3 22.24 36.31 17.78
N SER A 4 21.90 36.33 19.07
CA SER A 4 21.84 35.12 19.91
C SER A 4 20.69 34.22 19.48
N THR A 5 19.52 34.79 19.16
CA THR A 5 18.37 34.04 18.64
C THR A 5 18.69 33.41 17.28
N ALA A 6 19.31 34.15 16.36
CA ALA A 6 19.70 33.62 15.05
C ALA A 6 20.72 32.48 15.16
N ALA A 7 21.71 32.60 16.05
CA ALA A 7 22.69 31.55 16.28
C ALA A 7 22.04 30.26 16.83
N ILE A 8 21.11 30.38 17.78
CA ILE A 8 20.42 29.21 18.36
C ILE A 8 19.56 28.51 17.29
N VAL A 9 18.85 29.25 16.45
CA VAL A 9 18.03 28.67 15.37
C VAL A 9 18.93 27.93 14.37
N VAL A 10 20.01 28.56 13.91
CA VAL A 10 20.88 27.94 12.89
C VAL A 10 21.59 26.70 13.43
N PHE A 11 22.25 26.81 14.60
CA PHE A 11 23.05 25.71 15.14
C PHE A 11 22.23 24.65 15.88
N GLY A 12 21.18 25.06 16.58
CA GLY A 12 20.38 24.19 17.44
C GLY A 12 19.18 23.55 16.76
N GLU A 13 18.67 24.15 15.69
CA GLU A 13 17.44 23.67 15.02
C GLU A 13 17.73 23.25 13.58
N ILE A 14 18.25 24.16 12.74
CA ILE A 14 18.39 23.91 11.30
C ILE A 14 19.40 22.79 11.00
N ILE A 15 20.60 22.85 11.58
CA ILE A 15 21.64 21.83 11.36
C ILE A 15 21.18 20.44 11.82
N PRO A 16 20.76 20.21 13.07
CA PRO A 16 20.34 18.89 13.51
C PRO A 16 19.09 18.40 12.75
N GLN A 17 18.13 19.26 12.45
CA GLN A 17 16.95 18.88 11.66
C GLN A 17 17.33 18.45 10.23
N SER A 18 18.26 19.15 9.58
CA SER A 18 18.74 18.78 8.24
C SER A 18 19.46 17.42 8.22
N ILE A 19 20.22 17.10 9.28
CA ILE A 19 20.88 15.81 9.45
C ILE A 19 19.85 14.71 9.69
N CYS A 20 18.84 14.95 10.52
CA CYS A 20 17.74 14.01 10.75
C CYS A 20 16.94 13.70 9.48
N VAL A 21 16.79 14.65 8.55
CA VAL A 21 16.11 14.41 7.26
C VAL A 21 17.01 13.63 6.30
N ARG A 22 18.31 13.94 6.22
CA ARG A 22 19.24 13.29 5.27
C ARG A 22 19.73 11.92 5.73
N TYR A 23 19.93 11.74 7.04
CA TYR A 23 20.43 10.52 7.68
C TYR A 23 19.37 9.89 8.60
N GLY A 24 18.08 10.14 8.36
CA GLY A 24 17.00 9.67 9.22
C GLY A 24 16.93 8.16 9.39
N LEU A 25 17.25 7.38 8.35
CA LEU A 25 17.28 5.91 8.41
C LEU A 25 18.37 5.37 9.34
N PRO A 26 19.67 5.70 9.17
CA PRO A 26 20.71 5.21 10.06
C PRO A 26 20.58 5.78 11.48
N LEU A 27 20.15 7.04 11.63
CA LEU A 27 19.92 7.63 12.95
C LEU A 27 18.72 6.95 13.64
N GLY A 28 17.64 6.71 12.91
CA GLY A 28 16.47 5.96 13.39
C GLY A 28 16.82 4.53 13.79
N ALA A 29 17.69 3.85 13.04
CA ALA A 29 18.19 2.52 13.39
C ALA A 29 19.00 2.53 14.70
N TYR A 30 19.81 3.57 14.92
CA TYR A 30 20.55 3.74 16.18
C TYR A 30 19.63 3.99 17.38
N PHE A 31 18.55 4.77 17.20
CA PHE A 31 17.55 5.04 18.25
C PHE A 31 16.48 3.95 18.38
N ALA A 32 16.41 2.99 17.46
CA ALA A 32 15.45 1.89 17.46
C ALA A 32 15.37 1.11 18.80
N PRO A 33 16.48 0.70 19.45
CA PRO A 33 16.39 0.00 20.73
C PRO A 33 15.78 0.86 21.85
N PHE A 34 16.05 2.18 21.86
CA PHE A 34 15.48 3.11 22.84
C PHE A 34 13.97 3.27 22.64
N VAL A 35 13.52 3.49 21.40
CA VAL A 35 12.09 3.59 21.07
C VAL A 35 11.37 2.29 21.38
N LYS A 36 12.00 1.13 21.13
CA LYS A 36 11.43 -0.18 21.46
C LYS A 36 11.27 -0.36 22.97
N ALA A 37 12.23 0.11 23.77
CA ALA A 37 12.11 0.10 25.24
C ALA A 37 10.96 1.01 25.71
N LEU A 38 10.82 2.20 25.14
CA LEU A 38 9.70 3.10 25.41
C LEU A 38 8.36 2.47 25.02
N MET A 39 8.31 1.78 23.89
CA MET A 39 7.12 1.05 23.44
C MET A 39 6.70 -0.03 24.44
N TYR A 40 7.65 -0.81 24.98
CA TYR A 40 7.35 -1.78 26.05
C TYR A 40 6.87 -1.12 27.33
N LEU A 41 7.43 0.03 27.70
CA LEU A 41 6.99 0.78 28.88
C LEU A 41 5.59 1.35 28.71
N MET A 42 5.23 1.79 27.51
CA MET A 42 3.94 2.37 27.20
C MET A 42 2.87 1.32 26.88
N TYR A 43 3.27 0.11 26.48
CA TYR A 43 2.40 -1.04 26.22
C TYR A 43 1.34 -1.32 27.31
N PRO A 44 1.68 -1.38 28.62
CA PRO A 44 0.69 -1.63 29.67
C PRO A 44 -0.43 -0.58 29.74
N ILE A 45 -0.15 0.65 29.29
CA ILE A 45 -1.12 1.76 29.26
C ILE A 45 -1.88 1.78 27.93
N ALA A 46 -1.20 1.47 26.83
CA ALA A 46 -1.80 1.48 25.50
C ALA A 46 -2.85 0.36 25.32
N VAL A 47 -2.64 -0.82 25.89
CA VAL A 47 -3.58 -1.95 25.80
C VAL A 47 -4.97 -1.67 26.39
N PRO A 48 -5.13 -1.14 27.62
CA PRO A 48 -6.45 -0.84 28.16
C PRO A 48 -7.14 0.28 27.37
N ILE A 49 -6.39 1.30 26.93
CA ILE A 49 -6.94 2.38 26.10
C ILE A 49 -7.46 1.82 24.77
N ALA A 50 -6.67 0.95 24.11
CA ALA A 50 -7.09 0.28 22.88
C ALA A 50 -8.34 -0.57 23.11
N LYS A 51 -8.38 -1.39 24.16
CA LYS A 51 -9.56 -2.22 24.49
C LYS A 51 -10.83 -1.40 24.75
N ILE A 52 -10.71 -0.26 25.44
CA ILE A 52 -11.85 0.63 25.71
C ILE A 52 -12.33 1.27 24.41
N LEU A 53 -11.40 1.69 23.55
CA LEU A 53 -11.72 2.25 22.25
C LEU A 53 -12.38 1.22 21.32
N ASP A 54 -11.86 -0.02 21.27
CA ASP A 54 -12.42 -1.13 20.50
C ASP A 54 -13.82 -1.49 21.00
N TYR A 55 -14.05 -1.46 22.32
CA TYR A 55 -15.37 -1.67 22.92
C TYR A 55 -16.35 -0.55 22.60
N MET A 56 -15.88 0.70 22.48
CA MET A 56 -16.71 1.86 22.11
C MET A 56 -16.99 1.94 20.60
N LEU A 57 -16.08 1.46 19.75
CA LEU A 57 -16.23 1.50 18.28
C LEU A 57 -17.05 0.33 17.71
N GLY A 58 -17.28 -0.73 18.48
CA GLY A 58 -18.02 -1.90 18.04
C GLY A 58 -17.16 -2.86 17.23
N GLU A 59 -17.36 -4.16 17.44
CA GLU A 59 -16.63 -5.23 16.77
C GLU A 59 -16.75 -5.12 15.24
N ASP A 60 -15.75 -4.56 14.57
CA ASP A 60 -15.48 -4.89 13.16
C ASP A 60 -13.99 -4.77 12.83
N HIS A 61 -13.36 -5.95 12.82
CA HIS A 61 -12.26 -6.36 11.92
C HIS A 61 -10.85 -5.75 12.13
N GLY A 62 -10.07 -6.44 12.97
CA GLY A 62 -8.62 -6.32 13.15
C GLY A 62 -7.73 -6.59 11.91
N THR A 63 -8.27 -6.56 10.70
CA THR A 63 -7.54 -6.62 9.43
C THR A 63 -7.33 -5.25 8.79
N PHE A 64 -8.15 -4.24 9.12
CA PHE A 64 -8.07 -2.92 8.50
C PHE A 64 -6.82 -2.12 8.92
N TYR A 65 -6.40 -2.21 10.18
CA TYR A 65 -5.25 -1.46 10.70
C TYR A 65 -3.92 -1.92 10.06
N LYS A 66 -3.78 -3.22 9.80
CA LYS A 66 -2.61 -3.80 9.12
C LYS A 66 -2.57 -3.42 7.64
N LYS A 67 -3.73 -3.37 6.98
CA LYS A 67 -3.86 -2.89 5.58
C LYS A 67 -3.58 -1.38 5.46
N ALA A 68 -4.12 -0.56 6.37
CA ALA A 68 -3.90 0.88 6.39
C ALA A 68 -2.43 1.25 6.65
N GLY A 69 -1.79 0.59 7.62
CA GLY A 69 -0.36 0.77 7.88
C GLY A 69 0.53 0.36 6.70
N LEU A 70 0.21 -0.77 6.04
CA LEU A 70 0.91 -1.20 4.84
C LEU A 70 0.70 -0.22 3.66
N LYS A 71 -0.52 0.30 3.50
CA LYS A 71 -0.86 1.30 2.48
C LYS A 71 -0.14 2.63 2.71
N SER A 72 -0.04 3.09 3.96
CA SER A 72 0.77 4.27 4.31
C SER A 72 2.25 4.03 4.12
N LEU A 73 2.78 2.84 4.44
CA LEU A 73 4.20 2.51 4.19
C LEU A 73 4.52 2.51 2.69
N VAL A 74 3.64 1.94 1.86
CA VAL A 74 3.79 1.92 0.39
C VAL A 74 3.67 3.32 -0.21
N SER A 75 2.70 4.12 0.24
CA SER A 75 2.54 5.52 -0.17
C SER A 75 3.76 6.39 0.22
N LEU A 76 4.30 6.14 1.41
CA LEU A 76 5.50 6.82 1.90
C LEU A 76 6.75 6.36 1.13
N HIS A 77 6.85 5.09 0.74
CA HIS A 77 7.93 4.60 -0.13
C HIS A 77 7.86 5.24 -1.53
N HIS A 78 6.65 5.40 -2.09
CA HIS A 78 6.42 6.12 -3.35
C HIS A 78 6.88 7.59 -3.27
N HIS A 79 6.70 8.22 -2.10
CA HIS A 79 7.09 9.62 -1.88
C HIS A 79 8.57 9.84 -1.51
N ILE A 80 9.27 8.85 -0.93
CA ILE A 80 10.56 9.10 -0.24
C ILE A 80 11.81 8.56 -0.97
N GLY A 81 11.74 7.59 -1.90
CA GLY A 81 12.99 7.22 -2.57
C GLY A 81 12.91 6.11 -3.59
N ILE A 82 13.93 5.85 -4.41
CA ILE A 82 15.22 6.53 -4.68
C ILE A 82 15.68 6.14 -6.10
N ASP A 83 14.99 5.22 -6.77
CA ASP A 83 15.07 5.01 -8.21
C ASP A 83 13.71 5.36 -8.79
N ARG A 84 13.73 6.05 -9.93
CA ARG A 84 12.53 6.25 -10.75
C ARG A 84 12.08 4.87 -11.24
N LEU A 85 11.32 4.14 -10.43
CA LEU A 85 10.40 3.13 -10.95
C LEU A 85 9.56 3.87 -11.98
N ASN A 86 9.67 3.44 -13.24
CA ASN A 86 8.94 4.04 -14.35
C ASN A 86 7.45 3.96 -13.98
N GLU A 87 6.66 5.02 -14.22
CA GLU A 87 5.22 5.04 -13.82
C GLU A 87 4.46 3.78 -14.27
N ASP A 88 4.92 3.15 -15.35
CA ASP A 88 4.44 1.87 -15.87
C ASP A 88 4.58 0.70 -14.87
N GLU A 89 5.72 0.57 -14.17
CA GLU A 89 5.96 -0.50 -13.21
C GLU A 89 5.05 -0.35 -11.99
N VAL A 90 4.85 0.89 -11.53
CA VAL A 90 3.95 1.21 -10.42
C VAL A 90 2.50 0.91 -10.79
N THR A 91 2.11 1.22 -12.03
CA THR A 91 0.76 0.93 -12.55
C THR A 91 0.52 -0.57 -12.65
N ILE A 92 1.51 -1.34 -13.13
CA ILE A 92 1.43 -2.81 -13.23
C ILE A 92 1.32 -3.45 -11.84
N ILE A 93 2.17 -3.05 -10.89
CA ILE A 93 2.13 -3.61 -9.51
C ILE A 93 0.80 -3.30 -8.85
N SER A 94 0.27 -2.08 -9.02
CA SER A 94 -1.03 -1.68 -8.48
C SER A 94 -2.17 -2.50 -9.11
N ALA A 95 -2.15 -2.69 -10.43
CA ALA A 95 -3.14 -3.49 -11.14
C ALA A 95 -3.13 -4.97 -10.70
N VAL A 96 -1.95 -5.55 -10.43
CA VAL A 96 -1.80 -6.93 -9.96
C VAL A 96 -2.30 -7.08 -8.52
N LEU A 97 -2.01 -6.11 -7.65
CA LEU A 97 -2.53 -6.11 -6.28
C LEU A 97 -4.05 -5.99 -6.25
N ASP A 98 -4.61 -5.12 -7.09
CA ASP A 98 -6.07 -4.98 -7.25
C ASP A 98 -6.70 -6.24 -7.85
N LEU A 99 -6.00 -6.96 -8.73
CA LEU A 99 -6.49 -8.21 -9.32
C LEU A 99 -6.73 -9.29 -8.27
N LYS A 100 -5.91 -9.35 -7.22
CA LYS A 100 -6.07 -10.32 -6.13
C LYS A 100 -7.41 -10.18 -5.40
N ASP A 101 -7.89 -8.95 -5.27
CA ASP A 101 -9.12 -8.63 -4.54
C ASP A 101 -10.34 -8.47 -5.48
N LYS A 102 -10.17 -8.61 -6.81
CA LYS A 102 -11.25 -8.51 -7.79
C LYS A 102 -12.05 -9.82 -7.91
N PRO A 103 -13.38 -9.80 -7.71
CA PRO A 103 -14.21 -10.99 -7.90
C PRO A 103 -14.30 -11.37 -9.38
N VAL A 104 -14.25 -12.68 -9.68
CA VAL A 104 -14.28 -13.25 -11.05
C VAL A 104 -15.47 -12.72 -11.87
N GLN A 105 -16.60 -12.44 -11.20
CA GLN A 105 -17.80 -11.89 -11.84
C GLN A 105 -17.56 -10.55 -12.56
N GLN A 106 -16.60 -9.74 -12.11
CA GLN A 106 -16.28 -8.44 -12.73
C GLN A 106 -15.38 -8.56 -13.97
N ILE A 107 -14.75 -9.72 -14.18
CA ILE A 107 -13.70 -9.92 -15.20
C ILE A 107 -14.12 -10.95 -16.25
N MET A 108 -15.08 -11.83 -15.93
CA MET A 108 -15.54 -12.87 -16.84
C MET A 108 -16.45 -12.32 -17.95
N THR A 109 -16.34 -12.91 -19.14
CA THR A 109 -17.30 -12.68 -20.22
C THR A 109 -18.65 -13.28 -19.84
N PRO A 110 -19.76 -12.52 -19.86
CA PRO A 110 -21.09 -13.05 -19.60
C PRO A 110 -21.45 -14.18 -20.57
N MET A 111 -22.12 -15.24 -20.10
CA MET A 111 -22.46 -16.41 -20.92
C MET A 111 -23.26 -16.08 -22.20
N LYS A 112 -24.04 -15.00 -22.16
CA LYS A 112 -24.80 -14.47 -23.32
C LYS A 112 -23.89 -13.98 -24.46
N ASP A 113 -22.67 -13.60 -24.13
CA ASP A 113 -21.68 -13.04 -25.05
C ASP A 113 -20.59 -14.09 -25.40
N VAL A 114 -20.79 -15.36 -24.99
CA VAL A 114 -19.92 -16.49 -25.32
C VAL A 114 -20.41 -17.14 -26.60
N PHE A 115 -19.50 -17.28 -27.57
CA PHE A 115 -19.76 -18.07 -28.77
C PHE A 115 -19.66 -19.57 -28.45
N ILE A 116 -20.75 -20.31 -28.61
CA ILE A 116 -20.85 -21.73 -28.26
C ILE A 116 -21.01 -22.57 -29.53
N LEU A 117 -20.27 -23.67 -29.61
CA LEU A 117 -20.34 -24.66 -30.69
C LEU A 117 -20.72 -26.02 -30.11
N SER A 118 -21.62 -26.75 -30.79
CA SER A 118 -21.93 -28.14 -30.40
C SER A 118 -20.82 -29.09 -30.88
N SER A 119 -20.49 -30.11 -30.08
CA SER A 119 -19.50 -31.14 -30.44
C SER A 119 -19.84 -31.92 -31.70
N ASP A 120 -21.13 -31.99 -32.04
CA ASP A 120 -21.62 -32.72 -33.21
C ASP A 120 -21.64 -31.84 -34.47
N THR A 121 -21.13 -30.60 -34.38
CA THR A 121 -21.13 -29.66 -35.50
C THR A 121 -20.04 -30.03 -36.49
N ILE A 122 -20.41 -30.29 -37.74
CA ILE A 122 -19.46 -30.56 -38.82
C ILE A 122 -18.75 -29.24 -39.17
N LEU A 123 -17.42 -29.26 -39.14
CA LEU A 123 -16.58 -28.12 -39.48
C LEU A 123 -16.49 -27.96 -41.00
N ASP A 124 -17.50 -27.30 -41.57
CA ASP A 124 -17.55 -26.96 -42.99
C ASP A 124 -17.04 -25.53 -43.25
N GLU A 125 -16.75 -25.19 -44.52
CA GLU A 125 -16.17 -23.90 -44.92
C GLU A 125 -17.03 -22.71 -44.42
N GLN A 126 -18.35 -22.84 -44.48
CA GLN A 126 -19.31 -21.87 -43.95
C GLN A 126 -19.24 -21.72 -42.43
N MET A 127 -18.90 -22.80 -41.72
CA MET A 127 -18.77 -22.78 -40.26
C MET A 127 -17.45 -22.12 -39.84
N VAL A 128 -16.39 -22.33 -40.60
CA VAL A 128 -15.09 -21.66 -40.41
C VAL A 128 -15.22 -20.15 -40.67
N GLU A 129 -15.91 -19.75 -41.72
CA GLU A 129 -16.19 -18.33 -42.00
C GLU A 129 -16.98 -17.67 -40.86
N LYS A 130 -17.96 -18.37 -40.32
CA LYS A 130 -18.77 -17.90 -39.19
C LYS A 130 -17.98 -17.76 -37.89
N ILE A 131 -17.00 -18.63 -37.64
CA ILE A 131 -16.08 -18.50 -36.50
C ILE A 131 -15.18 -17.28 -36.70
N LEU A 132 -14.64 -17.09 -37.91
CA LEU A 132 -13.72 -16.00 -38.23
C LEU A 132 -14.37 -14.62 -38.19
N PHE A 133 -15.68 -14.54 -38.40
CA PHE A 133 -16.46 -13.31 -38.30
C PHE A 133 -16.84 -12.93 -36.85
N VAL A 134 -16.85 -13.90 -35.93
CA VAL A 134 -17.26 -13.71 -34.52
C VAL A 134 -16.06 -13.49 -33.59
N LEU A 135 -14.87 -13.97 -33.97
CA LEU A 135 -13.59 -13.75 -33.28
C LEU A 135 -12.97 -12.39 -33.63
#